data_AF-A0A9P7A5M6-F1
#
_entry.id   AF-A0A9P7A5M6-F1
#
_cell.length_a   1.000
_cell.length_b   1.000
_cell.length_c   1.000
_cell.angle_alpha   90.00
_cell.angle_beta   90.00
_cell.angle_gamma   90.00
#
_symmetry.space_group_name_H-M   'P 1'
#
loop_
_entity.id
_entity.type
_entity.pdbx_description
1 polymer ?
#
loop_
_entity_poly.entity_id
_entity_poly.type
_entity_poly.pdbx_seq_one_letter_code
_entity_poly.pdbx_strand_id
1 'polypeptide(L)'
;MSPSIDPVARNITIITTTLTALMVLEYGLSFSDEIQLVWPRFWKTTEAKIYVVTRYAGLAGQIFNVCFAFRMVSGVLNSPFACRVWSSYQAATIQCLLLSVELLLMLQVHKMYRENKSIRALSFIFGGAPPAAMAINARLLVTGTHYSPTCVTISPHHSEFYVGISIIVSFMFFLVAILWRFFGSTSVRSEAPRAWLKLAVRDSSCITIAITVIFVFMFLCTTRVINTPMSGNITFYLLLSCLWFAVECEILGGHSVPHSLFQAGRIVLHREQFRRIQESRMGDVNDPSRWTQMTQMIEVDLNDMTPFDDPNACPTIPSSLEVESTEVSTPFDSASGAETKDIADEHLCEWEKDSASLSSCAPTFMLTERCISGEGSGFKN
;
A
#
# COMPACT_ATOMS: atom_id res chain seq x y z
N MET A 1 33.80 -1.38 -18.56
CA MET A 1 32.36 -1.63 -18.34
C MET A 1 31.96 -2.80 -19.20
N SER A 2 31.33 -3.83 -18.64
CA SER A 2 30.82 -4.96 -19.44
C SER A 2 29.60 -4.49 -20.23
N PRO A 3 29.57 -4.63 -21.57
CA PRO A 3 28.52 -4.12 -22.44
C PRO A 3 27.12 -4.75 -22.23
N SER A 4 26.98 -5.71 -21.31
CA SER A 4 25.72 -6.43 -21.04
C SER A 4 24.84 -5.79 -19.94
N ILE A 5 25.34 -4.82 -19.17
CA ILE A 5 24.62 -4.23 -18.01
C ILE A 5 23.72 -3.06 -18.45
N ASP A 6 24.07 -2.37 -19.53
CA ASP A 6 23.37 -1.18 -20.03
C ASP A 6 21.88 -1.37 -20.38
N PRO A 7 21.43 -2.46 -21.04
CA PRO A 7 20.01 -2.61 -21.37
C PRO A 7 19.15 -2.81 -20.11
N VAL A 8 19.72 -3.38 -19.05
CA VAL A 8 19.02 -3.68 -17.81
C VAL A 8 18.70 -2.40 -17.04
N ALA A 9 19.73 -1.60 -16.78
CA ALA A 9 19.60 -0.35 -16.06
C ALA A 9 18.66 0.61 -16.79
N ARG A 10 18.71 0.64 -18.14
CA ARG A 10 17.81 1.44 -18.96
C ARG A 10 16.35 1.02 -18.79
N ASN A 11 16.04 -0.27 -18.87
CA ASN A 11 14.67 -0.77 -18.72
C ASN A 11 14.11 -0.49 -17.32
N ILE A 12 14.91 -0.71 -16.27
CA ILE A 12 14.52 -0.38 -14.89
C ILE A 12 14.21 1.11 -14.77
N THR A 13 15.08 1.97 -15.31
CA THR A 13 14.91 3.44 -15.28
C THR A 13 13.63 3.89 -15.98
N ILE A 14 13.35 3.34 -17.16
CA ILE A 14 12.11 3.66 -17.90
C ILE A 14 10.89 3.26 -17.08
N ILE A 15 10.87 2.06 -16.53
CA ILE A 15 9.73 1.54 -15.76
C ILE A 15 9.52 2.35 -14.48
N THR A 16 10.56 2.54 -13.65
CA THR A 16 10.42 3.29 -12.38
C THR A 16 10.07 4.75 -12.62
N THR A 17 10.61 5.39 -13.66
CA THR A 17 10.25 6.78 -14.00
C THR A 17 8.80 6.88 -14.45
N THR A 18 8.33 5.94 -15.27
CA THR A 18 6.93 5.90 -15.73
C THR A 18 5.97 5.68 -14.57
N LEU A 19 6.26 4.71 -13.69
CA LEU A 19 5.44 4.43 -12.51
C LEU A 19 5.43 5.60 -11.53
N THR A 20 6.58 6.24 -11.30
CA THR A 20 6.67 7.42 -10.42
C THR A 20 5.92 8.60 -10.99
N ALA A 21 6.03 8.86 -12.30
CA ALA A 21 5.26 9.93 -12.95
C ALA A 21 3.75 9.69 -12.82
N LEU A 22 3.30 8.43 -12.95
CA LEU A 22 1.90 8.08 -12.75
C LEU A 22 1.46 8.32 -11.29
N MET A 23 2.28 7.93 -10.31
CA MET A 23 1.98 8.14 -8.88
C MET A 23 1.99 9.63 -8.49
N VAL A 24 2.91 10.42 -9.03
CA VAL A 24 2.95 11.88 -8.80
C VAL A 24 1.75 12.57 -9.43
N LEU A 25 1.34 12.13 -10.63
CA LEU A 25 0.16 12.67 -11.30
C LEU A 25 -1.11 12.37 -10.50
N GLU A 26 -1.30 11.12 -10.09
CA GLU A 26 -2.41 10.71 -9.22
C GLU A 26 -2.39 11.50 -7.91
N TYR A 27 -1.22 11.62 -7.28
CA TYR A 27 -1.04 12.41 -6.06
C TYR A 27 -1.51 13.86 -6.22
N GLY A 28 -1.06 14.54 -7.29
CA GLY A 28 -1.45 15.92 -7.55
C GLY A 28 -2.94 16.10 -7.81
N LEU A 29 -3.58 15.12 -8.45
CA LEU A 29 -5.03 15.14 -8.71
C LEU A 29 -5.85 14.94 -7.43
N SER A 30 -5.41 14.04 -6.56
CA SER A 30 -6.14 13.67 -5.33
C SER A 30 -5.79 14.56 -4.13
N PHE A 31 -4.76 15.41 -4.22
CA PHE A 31 -4.25 16.21 -3.09
C PHE A 31 -5.28 17.16 -2.48
N SER A 32 -6.08 17.83 -3.31
CA SER A 32 -7.12 18.77 -2.82
C SER A 32 -8.16 18.06 -1.96
N ASP A 33 -8.62 16.89 -2.42
CA ASP A 33 -9.63 16.11 -1.72
C ASP A 33 -9.05 15.43 -0.48
N GLU A 34 -7.77 15.03 -0.53
CA GLU A 34 -7.04 14.50 0.62
C GLU A 34 -7.04 15.53 1.76
N ILE A 35 -6.68 16.79 1.48
CA ILE A 35 -6.69 17.89 2.48
C ILE A 35 -8.06 18.06 3.12
N GLN A 36 -9.13 17.97 2.35
CA GLN A 36 -10.48 18.22 2.86
C GLN A 36 -11.05 17.02 3.62
N LEU A 37 -10.76 15.80 3.18
CA LEU A 37 -11.42 14.59 3.69
C LEU A 37 -10.58 13.79 4.69
N VAL A 38 -9.28 13.66 4.42
CA VAL A 38 -8.39 12.76 5.17
C VAL A 38 -7.73 13.49 6.33
N TRP A 39 -7.17 14.67 6.09
CA TRP A 39 -6.40 15.40 7.12
C TRP A 39 -7.20 15.73 8.39
N PRO A 40 -8.48 16.14 8.34
CA PRO A 40 -9.29 16.35 9.55
C PRO A 40 -9.54 15.06 10.36
N ARG A 41 -9.43 13.89 9.71
CA ARG A 41 -9.67 12.58 10.31
C ARG A 41 -8.39 11.86 10.73
N PHE A 42 -7.23 12.31 10.28
CA PHE A 42 -5.93 11.69 10.53
C PHE A 42 -5.68 11.37 12.01
N TRP A 43 -6.02 12.30 12.91
CA TRP A 43 -5.85 12.08 14.35
C TRP A 43 -6.92 11.18 14.98
N LYS A 44 -8.08 11.03 14.32
CA LYS A 44 -9.28 10.36 14.85
C LYS A 44 -9.38 8.90 14.43
N THR A 45 -9.08 8.56 13.17
CA THR A 45 -9.33 7.23 12.62
C THR A 45 -8.03 6.50 12.27
N THR A 46 -7.96 5.21 12.59
CA THR A 46 -6.82 4.36 12.23
C THR A 46 -6.67 4.21 10.71
N GLU A 47 -7.78 4.15 9.97
CA GLU A 47 -7.79 4.06 8.51
C GLU A 47 -7.10 5.27 7.86
N ALA A 48 -7.37 6.50 8.34
CA ALA A 48 -6.71 7.70 7.82
C ALA A 48 -5.21 7.71 8.11
N LYS A 49 -4.78 7.16 9.25
CA LYS A 49 -3.35 7.00 9.57
C LYS A 49 -2.67 6.02 8.61
N ILE A 50 -3.28 4.86 8.39
CA ILE A 50 -2.78 3.85 7.45
C ILE A 50 -2.70 4.43 6.03
N TYR A 51 -3.72 5.16 5.59
CA TYR A 51 -3.74 5.85 4.29
C TYR A 51 -2.54 6.78 4.13
N VAL A 52 -2.38 7.73 5.06
CA VAL A 52 -1.31 8.74 5.00
C VAL A 52 0.05 8.05 5.01
N VAL A 53 0.29 7.14 5.95
CA VAL A 53 1.57 6.41 6.02
C VAL A 53 1.88 5.71 4.71
N THR A 54 0.92 4.97 4.15
CA THR A 54 1.12 4.24 2.88
C THR A 54 1.40 5.19 1.73
N ARG A 55 0.61 6.26 1.61
CA ARG A 55 0.68 7.19 0.48
C ARG A 55 2.04 7.87 0.41
N TYR A 56 2.48 8.43 1.52
CA TYR A 56 3.76 9.14 1.59
C TYR A 56 4.95 8.16 1.58
N ALA A 57 4.85 7.00 2.23
CA ALA A 57 5.93 6.01 2.20
C ALA A 57 6.13 5.42 0.79
N GLY A 58 5.06 5.10 0.07
CA GLY A 58 5.14 4.57 -1.29
C GLY A 58 5.66 5.61 -2.28
N LEU A 59 5.21 6.87 -2.17
CA LEU A 59 5.70 7.96 -3.02
C LEU A 59 7.19 8.26 -2.78
N ALA A 60 7.60 8.38 -1.50
CA ALA A 60 9.01 8.54 -1.15
C ALA A 60 9.85 7.36 -1.64
N GLY A 61 9.33 6.13 -1.48
CA GLY A 61 9.95 4.90 -1.96
C GLY A 61 10.26 4.93 -3.46
N GLN A 62 9.29 5.35 -4.27
CA GLN A 62 9.45 5.46 -5.71
C GLN A 62 10.38 6.60 -6.15
N ILE A 63 10.29 7.77 -5.52
CA ILE A 63 11.21 8.88 -5.81
C ILE A 63 12.66 8.42 -5.55
N PHE A 64 12.91 7.77 -4.41
CA PHE A 64 14.23 7.25 -4.08
C PHE A 64 14.71 6.19 -5.09
N ASN A 65 13.80 5.31 -5.53
CA ASN A 65 14.07 4.32 -6.57
C ASN A 65 14.47 4.96 -7.91
N VAL A 66 13.78 6.02 -8.34
CA VAL A 66 14.13 6.78 -9.55
C VAL A 66 15.51 7.41 -9.42
N CYS A 67 15.78 8.08 -8.30
CA CYS A 67 17.10 8.66 -8.03
C CYS A 67 18.20 7.60 -8.11
N PHE A 68 17.96 6.42 -7.54
CA PHE A 68 18.92 5.33 -7.56
C PHE A 68 19.09 4.74 -8.97
N ALA A 69 18.01 4.59 -9.73
CA ALA A 69 18.04 4.11 -11.11
C ALA A 69 18.86 5.03 -12.02
N PHE A 70 18.72 6.35 -11.88
CA PHE A 70 19.56 7.31 -12.61
C PHE A 70 21.04 7.18 -12.26
N ARG A 71 21.38 6.92 -11.00
CA ARG A 71 22.78 6.66 -10.59
C ARG A 71 23.33 5.38 -11.22
N MET A 72 22.52 4.32 -11.31
CA MET A 72 22.90 3.07 -11.99
C MET A 72 23.18 3.31 -13.48
N VAL A 73 22.32 4.04 -14.19
CA VAL A 73 22.52 4.38 -15.62
C VAL A 73 23.74 5.29 -15.83
N SER A 74 24.04 6.16 -14.86
CA SER A 74 25.23 7.02 -14.91
C SER A 74 26.54 6.27 -14.69
N GLY A 75 26.49 4.97 -14.36
CA GLY A 75 27.68 4.15 -14.16
C GLY A 75 28.50 4.51 -12.92
N VAL A 76 27.91 5.26 -11.99
CA VAL A 76 28.56 5.67 -10.75
C VAL A 76 28.70 4.44 -9.86
N LEU A 77 29.94 4.07 -9.54
CA LEU A 77 30.23 2.98 -8.60
C LEU A 77 29.65 3.32 -7.23
N ASN A 78 28.82 2.41 -6.71
CA ASN A 78 28.25 2.54 -5.38
C ASN A 78 29.13 1.81 -4.36
N SER A 79 29.28 2.42 -3.18
CA SER A 79 29.91 1.71 -2.07
C SER A 79 29.02 0.54 -1.63
N PRO A 80 29.58 -0.59 -1.15
CA PRO A 80 28.79 -1.71 -0.63
C PRO A 80 27.82 -1.29 0.49
N PHE A 81 28.21 -0.27 1.27
CA PHE A 81 27.35 0.34 2.28
C PHE A 81 26.12 1.01 1.67
N ALA A 82 26.27 1.78 0.60
CA ALA A 82 25.14 2.41 -0.10
C ALA A 82 24.16 1.36 -0.66
N CYS A 83 24.67 0.25 -1.21
CA CYS A 83 23.83 -0.86 -1.67
C CYS A 83 23.01 -1.46 -0.52
N ARG A 84 23.64 -1.69 0.64
CA ARG A 84 22.97 -2.24 1.83
C ARG A 84 21.88 -1.31 2.34
N VAL A 85 22.18 -0.01 2.43
CA VAL A 85 21.19 1.00 2.86
C VAL A 85 20.02 1.07 1.88
N TRP A 86 20.29 1.07 0.58
CA TRP A 86 19.25 1.08 -0.45
C TRP A 86 18.36 -0.16 -0.40
N SER A 87 18.96 -1.35 -0.34
CA SER A 87 18.23 -2.62 -0.23
C SER A 87 17.41 -2.69 1.07
N SER A 88 17.95 -2.22 2.19
CA SER A 88 17.22 -2.15 3.45
C SER A 88 16.04 -1.18 3.39
N TYR A 89 16.22 -0.02 2.77
CA TYR A 89 15.16 0.96 2.56
C TYR A 89 14.03 0.40 1.67
N GLN A 90 14.39 -0.30 0.59
CA GLN A 90 13.45 -0.98 -0.29
C GLN A 90 12.62 -2.03 0.46
N ALA A 91 13.28 -2.89 1.23
CA ALA A 91 12.61 -3.90 2.05
C ALA A 91 11.67 -3.25 3.08
N ALA A 92 12.12 -2.21 3.78
CA ALA A 92 11.32 -1.49 4.76
C ALA A 92 10.09 -0.82 4.14
N THR A 93 10.23 -0.25 2.93
CA THR A 93 9.12 0.38 2.22
C THR A 93 8.07 -0.65 1.82
N ILE A 94 8.47 -1.77 1.18
CA ILE A 94 7.52 -2.84 0.84
C ILE A 94 6.87 -3.40 2.09
N GLN A 95 7.63 -3.62 3.17
CA GLN A 95 7.09 -4.08 4.44
C GLN A 95 5.98 -3.15 4.95
N CYS A 96 6.23 -1.84 4.91
CA CYS A 96 5.29 -0.84 5.36
C CYS A 96 4.00 -0.85 4.53
N LEU A 97 4.11 -0.92 3.20
CA LEU A 97 2.94 -0.96 2.32
C LEU A 97 2.17 -2.27 2.47
N LEU A 98 2.88 -3.40 2.54
CA LEU A 98 2.26 -4.72 2.69
C LEU A 98 1.51 -4.83 4.02
N LEU A 99 2.14 -4.40 5.12
CA LEU A 99 1.50 -4.36 6.44
C LEU A 99 0.26 -3.47 6.41
N SER A 100 0.31 -2.36 5.67
CA SER A 100 -0.85 -1.46 5.53
C SER A 100 -2.01 -2.14 4.83
N VAL A 101 -1.77 -2.84 3.71
CA VAL A 101 -2.79 -3.65 3.01
C VAL A 101 -3.32 -4.76 3.91
N GLU A 102 -2.47 -5.51 4.60
CA GLU A 102 -2.89 -6.57 5.52
C GLU A 102 -3.75 -6.05 6.66
N LEU A 103 -3.41 -4.89 7.23
CA LEU A 103 -4.21 -4.24 8.27
C LEU A 103 -5.59 -3.83 7.74
N LEU A 104 -5.68 -3.30 6.51
CA LEU A 104 -6.97 -2.96 5.90
C LEU A 104 -7.81 -4.20 5.65
N LEU A 105 -7.23 -5.28 5.09
CA LEU A 105 -7.91 -6.56 4.92
C LEU A 105 -8.38 -7.13 6.27
N MET A 106 -7.56 -7.04 7.32
CA MET A 106 -7.95 -7.44 8.68
C MET A 106 -9.13 -6.60 9.20
N LEU A 107 -9.13 -5.28 8.99
CA LEU A 107 -10.24 -4.40 9.37
C LEU A 107 -11.53 -4.75 8.61
N GLN A 108 -11.44 -5.05 7.32
CA GLN A 108 -12.57 -5.50 6.50
C GLN A 108 -13.15 -6.81 7.02
N VAL A 109 -12.31 -7.82 7.25
CA VAL A 109 -12.75 -9.11 7.80
C VAL A 109 -13.33 -8.93 9.19
N HIS A 110 -12.74 -8.09 10.04
CA HIS A 110 -13.28 -7.79 11.36
C HIS A 110 -14.69 -7.19 11.29
N LYS A 111 -14.92 -6.23 10.39
CA LYS A 111 -16.22 -5.61 10.17
C LYS A 111 -17.26 -6.63 9.69
N MET A 112 -16.87 -7.56 8.83
CA MET A 112 -17.75 -8.59 8.26
C MET A 112 -18.08 -9.74 9.22
N TYR A 113 -17.17 -10.05 10.16
CA TYR A 113 -17.26 -11.20 11.07
C TYR A 113 -17.34 -10.80 12.54
N ARG A 114 -18.02 -9.68 12.84
CA ARG A 114 -18.11 -9.08 14.18
C ARG A 114 -18.41 -10.08 15.31
N GLU A 115 -19.21 -11.11 15.03
CA GLU A 115 -19.68 -12.08 16.04
C GLU A 115 -18.78 -13.32 16.15
N ASN A 116 -17.97 -13.65 15.15
CA ASN A 116 -17.22 -14.91 15.13
C ASN A 116 -15.78 -14.74 15.66
N LYS A 117 -15.61 -15.06 16.96
CA LYS A 117 -14.30 -14.97 17.66
C LYS A 117 -13.21 -15.81 17.00
N SER A 118 -13.56 -16.96 16.40
CA SER A 118 -12.60 -17.87 15.76
C SER A 118 -11.99 -17.24 14.51
N ILE A 119 -12.83 -16.70 13.62
CA ILE A 119 -12.38 -16.05 12.38
C ILE A 119 -11.53 -14.81 12.68
N ARG A 120 -11.90 -14.07 13.73
CA ARG A 120 -11.09 -12.95 14.20
C ARG A 120 -9.71 -13.39 14.69
N ALA A 121 -9.63 -14.43 15.51
CA ALA A 121 -8.35 -14.97 15.96
C ALA A 121 -7.50 -15.47 14.78
N LEU A 122 -8.12 -16.17 13.84
CA LEU A 122 -7.45 -16.66 12.64
C LEU A 122 -6.92 -15.53 11.76
N SER A 123 -7.66 -14.43 11.64
CA SER A 123 -7.23 -13.22 10.92
C SER A 123 -6.00 -12.57 11.54
N PHE A 124 -5.92 -12.53 12.88
CA PHE A 124 -4.71 -12.04 13.56
C PHE A 124 -3.51 -12.96 13.36
N ILE A 125 -3.71 -14.28 13.33
CA ILE A 125 -2.63 -15.25 13.08
C ILE A 125 -2.08 -15.07 11.66
N PHE A 126 -2.96 -15.09 10.64
CA PHE A 126 -2.53 -14.93 9.25
C PHE A 126 -2.05 -13.52 8.93
N GLY A 127 -2.59 -12.51 9.58
CA GLY A 127 -2.13 -11.13 9.43
C GLY A 127 -0.82 -10.82 10.16
N GLY A 128 -0.53 -11.50 11.28
CA GLY A 128 0.69 -11.30 12.06
C GLY A 128 1.86 -12.17 11.59
N ALA A 129 1.61 -13.31 10.96
CA ALA A 129 2.66 -14.23 10.55
C ALA A 129 3.60 -13.67 9.45
N PRO A 130 3.12 -13.06 8.35
CA PRO A 130 3.99 -12.46 7.34
C PRO A 130 4.93 -11.37 7.87
N PRO A 131 4.47 -10.35 8.64
CA PRO A 131 5.39 -9.33 9.15
C PRO A 131 6.40 -9.90 10.16
N ALA A 132 6.02 -10.91 10.95
CA ALA A 132 6.97 -11.60 11.81
C ALA A 132 8.04 -12.36 10.98
N ALA A 133 7.62 -13.10 9.95
CA ALA A 133 8.53 -13.80 9.05
C ALA A 133 9.49 -12.83 8.34
N MET A 134 8.98 -11.68 7.90
CA MET A 134 9.77 -10.63 7.26
C MET A 134 10.75 -9.95 8.23
N ALA A 135 10.36 -9.71 9.48
CA ALA A 135 11.25 -9.16 10.50
C ALA A 135 12.41 -10.13 10.81
N ILE A 136 12.14 -11.43 10.88
CA ILE A 136 13.17 -12.47 11.04
C ILE A 136 14.09 -12.49 9.81
N ASN A 137 13.51 -12.49 8.61
CA ASN A 137 14.27 -12.50 7.37
C ASN A 137 15.17 -11.26 7.22
N ALA A 138 14.68 -10.07 7.59
CA ALA A 138 15.45 -8.84 7.56
C ALA A 138 16.69 -8.93 8.45
N ARG A 139 16.57 -9.52 9.65
CA ARG A 139 17.72 -9.73 10.54
C ARG A 139 18.76 -10.68 9.92
N LEU A 140 18.32 -11.76 9.29
CA LEU A 140 19.20 -12.73 8.62
C LEU A 140 19.91 -12.13 7.40
N LEU A 141 19.20 -11.34 6.60
CA LEU A 141 19.73 -10.68 5.40
C LEU A 141 20.83 -9.67 5.73
N VAL A 142 20.68 -8.91 6.81
CA VAL A 142 21.68 -7.91 7.24
C VAL A 142 23.03 -8.54 7.57
N THR A 143 23.04 -9.77 8.08
CA THR A 143 24.27 -10.44 8.55
C THR A 143 25.02 -11.20 7.46
N GLY A 144 24.35 -11.63 6.38
CA GLY A 144 24.91 -12.65 5.48
C GLY A 144 25.00 -12.32 3.98
N THR A 145 24.57 -11.14 3.54
CA THR A 145 24.46 -10.85 2.10
C THR A 145 25.71 -10.17 1.53
N HIS A 146 26.28 -10.79 0.49
CA HIS A 146 27.29 -10.18 -0.36
C HIS A 146 26.62 -9.43 -1.52
N TYR A 147 26.86 -8.12 -1.62
CA TYR A 147 26.32 -7.30 -2.69
C TYR A 147 27.30 -7.20 -3.86
N SER A 148 26.76 -7.26 -5.08
CA SER A 148 27.49 -6.87 -6.29
C SER A 148 27.84 -5.37 -6.25
N PRO A 149 28.94 -4.91 -6.88
CA PRO A 149 29.22 -3.47 -7.02
C PRO A 149 28.11 -2.68 -7.75
N THR A 150 27.24 -3.37 -8.49
CA THR A 150 26.04 -2.76 -9.12
C THR A 150 24.81 -2.76 -8.22
N CYS A 151 24.95 -3.17 -6.96
CA CYS A 151 23.86 -3.37 -6.00
C CYS A 151 22.77 -4.36 -6.46
N VAL A 152 22.98 -5.09 -7.56
CA VAL A 152 22.04 -6.11 -8.03
C VAL A 152 22.19 -7.37 -7.17
N THR A 153 21.07 -7.90 -6.67
CA THR A 153 21.01 -9.17 -5.97
C THR A 153 21.31 -10.30 -6.95
N ILE A 154 22.46 -10.96 -6.80
CA ILE A 154 22.91 -12.02 -7.73
C ILE A 154 22.21 -13.35 -7.41
N SER A 155 21.91 -13.60 -6.13
CA SER A 155 21.27 -14.83 -5.68
C SER A 155 20.27 -14.52 -4.57
N PRO A 156 18.97 -14.85 -4.76
CA PRO A 156 18.00 -14.74 -3.68
C PRO A 156 18.38 -15.69 -2.55
N HIS A 157 18.21 -15.25 -1.30
CA HIS A 157 18.47 -16.11 -0.16
C HIS A 157 17.31 -17.11 0.00
N HIS A 158 17.59 -18.35 0.43
CA HIS A 158 16.55 -19.38 0.63
C HIS A 158 15.45 -18.94 1.61
N SER A 159 15.73 -17.97 2.48
CA SER A 159 14.74 -17.40 3.41
C SER A 159 13.66 -16.57 2.72
N GLU A 160 13.91 -16.00 1.54
CA GLU A 160 12.93 -15.25 0.75
C GLU A 160 11.76 -16.14 0.30
N PHE A 161 12.04 -17.44 0.09
CA PHE A 161 11.03 -18.44 -0.27
C PHE A 161 9.95 -18.58 0.81
N TYR A 162 10.34 -18.69 2.08
CA TYR A 162 9.41 -18.84 3.19
C TYR A 162 8.54 -17.59 3.38
N VAL A 163 9.14 -16.42 3.21
CA VAL A 163 8.42 -15.14 3.24
C VAL A 163 7.38 -15.08 2.14
N GLY A 164 7.76 -15.39 0.89
CA GLY A 164 6.84 -15.39 -0.24
C GLY A 164 5.64 -16.33 -0.04
N ILE A 165 5.88 -17.55 0.46
CA ILE A 165 4.81 -18.50 0.77
C ILE A 165 3.89 -17.96 1.86
N SER A 166 4.45 -17.41 2.95
CA SER A 166 3.64 -16.90 4.05
C SER A 166 2.68 -15.79 3.58
N ILE A 167 3.15 -14.89 2.71
CA ILE A 167 2.35 -13.82 2.12
C ILE A 167 1.25 -14.41 1.23
N ILE A 168 1.60 -15.32 0.30
CA ILE A 168 0.60 -15.94 -0.59
C ILE A 168 -0.50 -16.63 0.21
N VAL A 169 -0.14 -17.38 1.24
CA VAL A 169 -1.11 -18.08 2.11
C VAL A 169 -2.01 -17.07 2.84
N SER A 170 -1.45 -16.00 3.40
CA SER A 170 -2.23 -14.97 4.10
C SER A 170 -3.19 -14.23 3.17
N PHE A 171 -2.74 -13.82 1.99
CA PHE A 171 -3.59 -13.15 0.99
C PHE A 171 -4.70 -14.08 0.47
N MET A 172 -4.40 -15.37 0.23
CA MET A 172 -5.40 -16.36 -0.13
C MET A 172 -6.43 -16.57 1.00
N PHE A 173 -6.00 -16.61 2.25
CA PHE A 173 -6.90 -16.68 3.40
C PHE A 173 -7.87 -15.48 3.43
N PHE A 174 -7.35 -14.25 3.31
CA PHE A 174 -8.20 -13.05 3.29
C PHE A 174 -9.16 -13.06 2.09
N LEU A 175 -8.68 -13.44 0.90
CA LEU A 175 -9.51 -13.57 -0.30
C LEU A 175 -10.66 -14.55 -0.08
N VAL A 176 -10.37 -15.75 0.43
CA VAL A 176 -11.37 -16.78 0.72
C VAL A 176 -12.36 -16.28 1.78
N ALA A 177 -11.91 -15.63 2.85
CA ALA A 177 -12.78 -15.08 3.87
C ALA A 177 -13.74 -14.01 3.31
N ILE A 178 -13.23 -13.09 2.48
CA ILE A 178 -14.02 -12.04 1.83
C ILE A 178 -15.06 -12.67 0.87
N LEU A 179 -14.62 -13.56 -0.01
CA LEU A 179 -15.49 -14.22 -1.00
C LEU A 179 -16.53 -15.11 -0.33
N TRP A 180 -16.15 -15.88 0.70
CA TRP A 180 -17.05 -16.73 1.46
C TRP A 180 -18.20 -15.93 2.05
N ARG A 181 -17.88 -14.79 2.70
CA ARG A 181 -18.93 -13.91 3.25
C ARG A 181 -19.80 -13.32 2.15
N PHE A 182 -19.22 -12.93 1.03
CA PHE A 182 -19.94 -12.34 -0.10
C PHE A 182 -20.95 -13.32 -0.71
N PHE A 183 -20.53 -14.54 -1.03
CA PHE A 183 -21.42 -15.57 -1.58
C PHE A 183 -22.42 -16.07 -0.54
N GLY A 184 -22.00 -16.28 0.71
CA GLY A 184 -22.89 -16.69 1.80
C GLY A 184 -23.96 -15.64 2.13
N SER A 185 -23.62 -14.35 2.08
CA SER A 185 -24.57 -13.27 2.33
C SER A 185 -25.61 -13.11 1.23
N THR A 186 -25.32 -13.57 0.01
CA THR A 186 -26.26 -13.50 -1.12
C THR A 186 -27.51 -14.35 -0.87
N SER A 187 -27.40 -15.39 -0.01
CA SER A 187 -28.49 -16.28 0.37
C SER A 187 -29.49 -15.62 1.34
N VAL A 188 -29.07 -14.65 2.15
CA VAL A 188 -29.92 -14.03 3.18
C VAL A 188 -30.52 -12.73 2.64
N ARG A 189 -31.86 -12.70 2.53
CA ARG A 189 -32.69 -11.67 1.89
C ARG A 189 -32.73 -10.34 2.68
N SER A 190 -31.61 -9.60 2.69
CA SER A 190 -31.57 -8.18 3.10
C SER A 190 -31.20 -7.30 1.90
N GLU A 191 -31.99 -6.26 1.63
CA GLU A 191 -32.01 -5.51 0.36
C GLU A 191 -31.20 -4.20 0.37
N ALA A 192 -31.05 -3.51 1.51
CA ALA A 192 -30.44 -2.17 1.54
C ALA A 192 -28.88 -2.10 1.53
N PRO A 193 -28.12 -2.92 2.29
CA PRO A 193 -26.65 -2.79 2.35
C PRO A 193 -25.90 -3.46 1.17
N ARG A 194 -26.61 -3.96 0.15
CA ARG A 194 -26.06 -4.90 -0.84
C ARG A 194 -25.23 -4.24 -1.94
N ALA A 195 -25.61 -3.04 -2.40
CA ALA A 195 -24.94 -2.37 -3.52
C ALA A 195 -23.51 -1.93 -3.17
N TRP A 196 -23.35 -1.28 -2.01
CA TRP A 196 -22.05 -0.82 -1.52
C TRP A 196 -21.11 -2.00 -1.21
N LEU A 197 -21.62 -3.03 -0.52
CA LEU A 197 -20.82 -4.22 -0.20
C LEU A 197 -20.35 -4.94 -1.46
N LYS A 198 -21.19 -5.02 -2.49
CA LYS A 198 -20.84 -5.66 -3.77
C LYS A 198 -19.70 -4.92 -4.47
N LEU A 199 -19.72 -3.58 -4.44
CA LEU A 199 -18.69 -2.77 -5.04
C LEU A 199 -17.36 -2.88 -4.28
N ALA A 200 -17.41 -2.70 -2.95
CA ALA A 200 -16.23 -2.80 -2.10
C ALA A 200 -15.58 -4.19 -2.16
N VAL A 201 -16.38 -5.27 -2.15
CA VAL A 201 -15.87 -6.64 -2.27
C VAL A 201 -15.26 -6.88 -3.66
N ARG A 202 -15.88 -6.39 -4.73
CA ARG A 202 -15.35 -6.56 -6.08
C ARG A 202 -13.98 -5.89 -6.19
N ASP A 203 -13.85 -4.66 -5.74
CA ASP A 203 -12.63 -3.89 -5.91
C ASP A 203 -11.51 -4.44 -4.98
N SER A 204 -11.83 -4.75 -3.71
CA SER A 204 -10.90 -5.39 -2.76
C SER A 204 -10.44 -6.78 -3.25
N SER A 205 -11.34 -7.61 -3.79
CA SER A 205 -10.98 -8.94 -4.31
C SER A 205 -10.12 -8.86 -5.57
N CYS A 206 -10.41 -7.95 -6.50
CA CYS A 206 -9.58 -7.75 -7.69
C CYS A 206 -8.15 -7.35 -7.33
N ILE A 207 -7.98 -6.45 -6.36
CA ILE A 207 -6.68 -6.00 -5.86
C ILE A 207 -5.93 -7.13 -5.17
N THR A 208 -6.61 -7.85 -4.28
CA THR A 208 -6.05 -9.01 -3.57
C THR A 208 -5.57 -10.09 -4.56
N ILE A 209 -6.36 -10.36 -5.60
CA ILE A 209 -6.00 -11.28 -6.68
C ILE A 209 -4.77 -10.77 -7.44
N ALA A 210 -4.74 -9.49 -7.83
CA ALA A 210 -3.61 -8.90 -8.55
C ALA A 210 -2.31 -8.99 -7.75
N ILE A 211 -2.34 -8.61 -6.46
CA ILE A 211 -1.19 -8.71 -5.55
C ILE A 211 -0.75 -10.17 -5.42
N THR A 212 -1.69 -11.10 -5.25
CA THR A 212 -1.39 -12.53 -5.13
C THR A 212 -0.72 -13.07 -6.39
N VAL A 213 -1.22 -12.72 -7.58
CA VAL A 213 -0.61 -13.11 -8.86
C VAL A 213 0.82 -12.56 -8.98
N ILE A 214 1.06 -11.32 -8.57
CA ILE A 214 2.41 -10.73 -8.56
C ILE A 214 3.33 -11.49 -7.60
N PHE A 215 2.88 -11.84 -6.39
CA PHE A 215 3.67 -12.63 -5.45
C PHE A 215 3.94 -14.06 -5.93
N VAL A 216 2.96 -14.71 -6.56
CA VAL A 216 3.17 -16.02 -7.20
C VAL A 216 4.20 -15.90 -8.32
N PHE A 217 4.12 -14.87 -9.16
CA PHE A 217 5.12 -14.63 -10.19
C PHE A 217 6.52 -14.41 -9.60
N MET A 218 6.65 -13.58 -8.55
CA MET A 218 7.91 -13.39 -7.81
C MET A 218 8.45 -14.69 -7.25
N PHE A 219 7.58 -15.51 -6.66
CA PHE A 219 7.93 -16.80 -6.11
C PHE A 219 8.44 -17.77 -7.20
N LEU A 220 7.76 -17.83 -8.36
CA LEU A 220 8.18 -18.65 -9.49
C LEU A 220 9.52 -18.19 -10.11
N CYS A 221 9.78 -16.89 -10.13
CA CYS A 221 11.07 -16.35 -10.56
C CYS A 221 12.18 -16.70 -9.56
N THR A 222 11.90 -16.59 -8.26
CA THR A 222 12.86 -16.88 -7.17
C THR A 222 13.25 -18.36 -7.14
N THR A 223 12.27 -19.24 -7.38
CA THR A 223 12.47 -20.70 -7.47
C THR A 223 13.12 -21.15 -8.78
N ARG A 224 13.47 -20.21 -9.68
CA ARG A 224 14.04 -20.45 -11.02
C ARG A 224 13.16 -21.31 -11.93
N VAL A 225 11.86 -21.44 -11.62
CA VAL A 225 10.88 -22.04 -12.53
C VAL A 225 10.74 -21.15 -13.77
N ILE A 226 10.76 -19.83 -13.57
CA ILE A 226 10.82 -18.84 -14.65
C ILE A 226 12.23 -18.25 -14.68
N ASN A 227 13.08 -18.74 -15.57
CA ASN A 227 14.44 -18.23 -15.75
C ASN A 227 14.43 -16.91 -16.53
N THR A 228 14.13 -15.83 -15.80
CA THR A 228 14.27 -14.46 -16.30
C THR A 228 15.13 -13.70 -15.31
N PRO A 229 16.44 -13.50 -15.57
CA PRO A 229 17.35 -12.84 -14.64
C PRO A 229 16.95 -11.38 -14.32
N MET A 230 15.97 -10.84 -15.05
CA MET A 230 15.50 -9.47 -15.01
C MET A 230 14.17 -9.29 -14.25
N SER A 231 13.41 -10.37 -14.06
CA SER A 231 12.03 -10.27 -13.57
C SER A 231 11.95 -9.80 -12.13
N GLY A 232 12.82 -10.30 -11.25
CA GLY A 232 12.78 -9.94 -9.82
C GLY A 232 12.91 -8.43 -9.59
N ASN A 233 13.87 -7.79 -10.26
CA ASN A 233 14.10 -6.35 -10.12
C ASN A 233 12.93 -5.52 -10.67
N ILE A 234 12.40 -5.86 -11.84
CA ILE A 234 11.28 -5.12 -12.44
C ILE A 234 10.00 -5.30 -11.61
N THR A 235 9.75 -6.53 -11.17
CA THR A 235 8.53 -6.88 -10.44
C THR A 235 8.47 -6.20 -9.08
N PHE A 236 9.62 -5.90 -8.46
CA PHE A 236 9.67 -5.08 -7.25
C PHE A 236 9.01 -3.71 -7.42
N TYR A 237 9.34 -2.96 -8.49
CA TYR A 237 8.77 -1.63 -8.74
C TYR A 237 7.28 -1.71 -9.09
N LEU A 238 6.88 -2.77 -9.80
CA LEU A 238 5.47 -3.05 -10.09
C LEU A 238 4.71 -3.35 -8.79
N LEU A 239 5.25 -4.22 -7.91
CA LEU A 239 4.66 -4.55 -6.63
C LEU A 239 4.50 -3.31 -5.74
N LEU A 240 5.54 -2.47 -5.64
CA LEU A 240 5.49 -1.22 -4.88
C LEU A 240 4.36 -0.30 -5.36
N SER A 241 4.22 -0.15 -6.69
CA SER A 241 3.15 0.65 -7.28
C SER A 241 1.78 0.02 -7.04
N CYS A 242 1.64 -1.29 -7.23
CA CYS A 242 0.38 -2.01 -7.01
C CYS A 242 -0.09 -1.93 -5.55
N LEU A 243 0.82 -2.08 -4.58
CA LEU A 243 0.50 -1.93 -3.15
C LEU A 243 0.08 -0.51 -2.81
N TRP A 244 0.71 0.49 -3.44
CA TRP A 244 0.33 1.89 -3.25
C TRP A 244 -1.09 2.17 -3.78
N PHE A 245 -1.40 1.73 -5.01
CA PHE A 245 -2.74 1.84 -5.58
C PHE A 245 -3.80 1.02 -4.82
N ALA A 246 -3.40 -0.14 -4.27
CA ALA A 246 -4.28 -1.02 -3.50
C ALA A 246 -4.92 -0.30 -2.31
N VAL A 247 -4.08 0.34 -1.48
CA VAL A 247 -4.54 1.07 -0.28
C VAL A 247 -5.43 2.25 -0.66
N GLU A 248 -5.10 2.94 -1.74
CA GLU A 248 -5.88 4.05 -2.23
C GLU A 248 -7.30 3.63 -2.64
N CYS A 249 -7.40 2.55 -3.42
CA CYS A 249 -8.69 2.03 -3.88
C CYS A 249 -9.55 1.53 -2.70
N GLU A 250 -8.92 0.91 -1.70
CA GLU A 250 -9.60 0.33 -0.56
C GLU A 250 -10.20 1.41 0.37
N ILE A 251 -9.45 2.48 0.62
CA ILE A 251 -9.88 3.55 1.53
C ILE A 251 -10.85 4.50 0.84
N LEU A 252 -10.62 4.88 -0.42
CA LEU A 252 -11.53 5.73 -1.17
C LEU A 252 -12.84 5.02 -1.51
N GLY A 253 -12.82 3.71 -1.82
CA GLY A 253 -14.04 2.94 -2.09
C GLY A 253 -14.98 2.81 -0.88
N GLY A 254 -14.44 2.99 0.33
CA GLY A 254 -15.20 2.90 1.59
C GLY A 254 -16.05 4.14 1.89
N HIS A 255 -15.71 5.29 1.31
CA HIS A 255 -16.50 6.51 1.42
C HIS A 255 -17.15 6.77 0.08
N SER A 256 -18.46 6.99 0.09
CA SER A 256 -19.31 7.24 -1.08
C SER A 256 -18.97 8.55 -1.82
N VAL A 257 -17.68 8.92 -1.92
CA VAL A 257 -17.20 9.87 -2.89
C VAL A 257 -17.46 9.21 -4.25
N PRO A 258 -18.26 9.84 -5.12
CA PRO A 258 -18.63 9.24 -6.38
C PRO A 258 -17.36 8.87 -7.14
N HIS A 259 -17.31 7.61 -7.59
CA HIS A 259 -16.34 6.94 -8.48
C HIS A 259 -15.79 7.78 -9.64
N SER A 260 -16.37 8.96 -9.84
CA SER A 260 -15.97 10.02 -10.73
C SER A 260 -14.50 10.39 -10.68
N LEU A 261 -13.67 10.20 -9.64
CA LEU A 261 -12.25 10.62 -9.71
C LEU A 261 -11.34 9.64 -10.46
N PHE A 262 -11.45 8.34 -10.15
CA PHE A 262 -10.69 7.30 -10.87
C PHE A 262 -11.25 7.08 -12.29
N GLN A 263 -12.55 7.28 -12.48
CA GLN A 263 -13.14 7.41 -13.81
C GLN A 263 -12.85 8.77 -14.46
N ALA A 264 -12.73 9.89 -13.74
CA ALA A 264 -12.40 11.21 -14.30
C ALA A 264 -10.96 11.31 -14.75
N GLY A 265 -10.00 10.56 -14.20
CA GLY A 265 -8.69 10.46 -14.85
C GLY A 265 -8.81 9.96 -16.30
N ARG A 266 -9.67 8.95 -16.53
CA ARG A 266 -10.00 8.44 -17.88
C ARG A 266 -10.99 9.32 -18.64
N ILE A 267 -11.99 9.90 -17.97
CA ILE A 267 -13.06 10.68 -18.57
C ILE A 267 -12.58 12.11 -18.82
N VAL A 268 -11.64 12.69 -18.08
CA VAL A 268 -11.08 14.02 -18.36
C VAL A 268 -10.11 13.93 -19.53
N LEU A 269 -9.29 12.88 -19.62
CA LEU A 269 -8.51 12.62 -20.83
C LEU A 269 -9.43 12.43 -22.04
N HIS A 270 -10.51 11.67 -21.86
CA HIS A 270 -11.51 11.40 -22.91
C HIS A 270 -12.42 12.60 -23.18
N ARG A 271 -12.72 13.46 -22.20
CA ARG A 271 -13.57 14.65 -22.30
C ARG A 271 -12.81 15.77 -22.97
N GLU A 272 -11.51 15.86 -22.74
CA GLU A 272 -10.66 16.81 -23.45
C GLU A 272 -10.37 16.34 -24.89
N GLN A 273 -10.24 15.02 -25.11
CA GLN A 273 -10.27 14.45 -26.47
C GLN A 273 -11.61 14.69 -27.16
N PHE A 274 -12.73 14.46 -26.46
CA PHE A 274 -14.06 14.70 -27.00
C PHE A 274 -14.32 16.16 -27.26
N ARG A 275 -13.86 17.07 -26.39
CA ARG A 275 -13.93 18.52 -26.59
C ARG A 275 -13.14 18.92 -27.84
N ARG A 276 -11.92 18.42 -28.02
CA ARG A 276 -11.13 18.66 -29.25
C ARG A 276 -11.78 18.06 -30.51
N ILE A 277 -12.44 16.91 -30.40
CA ILE A 277 -13.19 16.29 -31.51
C ILE A 277 -14.49 17.07 -31.80
N GLN A 278 -15.13 17.63 -30.78
CA GLN A 278 -16.31 18.48 -30.94
C GLN A 278 -15.93 19.82 -31.56
N GLU A 279 -14.84 20.45 -31.09
CA GLU A 279 -14.31 21.71 -31.62
C GLU A 279 -13.80 21.53 -33.06
N SER A 280 -13.17 20.40 -33.39
CA SER A 280 -12.76 20.11 -34.77
C SER A 280 -13.93 19.80 -35.70
N ARG A 281 -15.05 19.25 -35.20
CA ARG A 281 -16.29 19.07 -35.97
C ARG A 281 -17.14 20.33 -36.08
N MET A 282 -17.02 21.27 -35.14
CA MET A 282 -17.76 22.53 -35.14
C MET A 282 -17.10 23.63 -35.98
N GLY A 283 -15.82 23.48 -36.34
CA GLY A 283 -15.08 24.44 -37.15
C GLY A 283 -15.57 24.60 -38.60
N ASP A 284 -16.51 23.77 -39.08
CA ASP A 284 -16.92 23.76 -40.50
C ASP A 284 -18.44 23.99 -40.71
N VAL A 285 -19.19 24.34 -39.65
CA VAL A 285 -20.65 24.52 -39.74
C VAL A 285 -21.02 25.98 -39.46
N ASN A 286 -20.97 26.80 -40.51
CA ASN A 286 -21.46 28.19 -40.53
C ASN A 286 -23.00 28.30 -40.51
N ASP A 287 -23.72 27.31 -39.95
CA ASP A 287 -25.19 27.30 -39.93
C ASP A 287 -25.74 27.47 -38.50
N PRO A 288 -26.21 28.67 -38.13
CA PRO A 288 -26.76 28.96 -36.80
C PRO A 288 -28.02 28.16 -36.47
N SER A 289 -28.74 27.64 -37.46
CA SER A 289 -30.05 27.01 -37.26
C SER A 289 -29.98 25.65 -36.54
N ARG A 290 -28.82 24.96 -36.63
CA ARG A 290 -28.62 23.62 -36.07
C ARG A 290 -28.38 23.59 -34.55
N TRP A 291 -27.92 24.71 -33.98
CA TRP A 291 -27.67 24.85 -32.54
C TRP A 291 -28.96 24.83 -31.73
N THR A 292 -30.01 25.48 -32.23
CA THR A 292 -31.34 25.53 -31.59
C THR A 292 -31.98 24.15 -31.46
N GLN A 293 -31.74 23.24 -32.40
CA GLN A 293 -32.34 21.90 -32.39
C GLN A 293 -31.61 20.95 -31.42
N MET A 294 -30.31 21.15 -31.20
CA MET A 294 -29.53 20.30 -30.29
C MET A 294 -29.73 20.68 -28.82
N THR A 295 -29.90 21.98 -28.53
CA THR A 295 -30.23 22.45 -27.17
C THR A 295 -31.62 21.98 -26.73
N GLN A 296 -32.59 21.93 -27.65
CA GLN A 296 -33.94 21.43 -27.35
C GLN A 296 -34.00 19.93 -27.04
N MET A 297 -33.04 19.11 -27.49
CA MET A 297 -33.03 17.67 -27.17
C MET A 297 -32.41 17.35 -25.80
N ILE A 298 -31.69 18.30 -25.18
CA ILE A 298 -30.99 18.08 -23.90
C ILE A 298 -31.82 18.59 -22.71
N GLU A 299 -32.78 19.48 -22.93
CA GLU A 299 -33.58 20.11 -21.86
C GLU A 299 -34.86 19.33 -21.47
N VAL A 300 -35.16 18.22 -22.15
CA VAL A 300 -36.46 17.52 -22.01
C VAL A 300 -36.49 16.45 -20.89
N ASP A 301 -35.36 16.07 -20.28
CA ASP A 301 -35.36 14.88 -19.39
C ASP A 301 -34.73 15.09 -18.00
N LEU A 302 -34.65 16.34 -17.51
CA LEU A 302 -34.13 16.66 -16.17
C LEU A 302 -35.20 17.11 -15.16
N ASN A 303 -36.47 17.18 -15.56
CA ASN A 303 -37.57 17.66 -14.73
C ASN A 303 -38.41 16.55 -14.05
N ASP A 304 -38.06 15.27 -14.23
CA ASP A 304 -38.83 14.14 -13.66
C ASP A 304 -38.19 13.51 -12.39
N MET A 305 -37.28 14.23 -11.73
CA MET A 305 -36.81 13.86 -10.39
C MET A 305 -37.69 14.49 -9.33
N THR A 306 -38.72 13.76 -8.91
CA THR A 306 -39.54 14.09 -7.75
C THR A 306 -38.69 14.13 -6.46
N PRO A 307 -38.82 15.18 -5.63
CA PRO A 307 -38.15 15.25 -4.34
C PRO A 307 -38.83 14.31 -3.33
N PHE A 308 -38.04 13.44 -2.69
CA PHE A 308 -38.46 12.64 -1.55
C PHE A 308 -38.40 13.51 -0.29
N ASP A 309 -39.47 14.28 -0.05
CA ASP A 309 -39.70 15.01 1.20
C ASP A 309 -40.76 14.26 2.03
N ASP A 310 -40.33 13.52 3.05
CA ASP A 310 -41.20 13.13 4.17
C ASP A 310 -40.57 13.63 5.49
N PRO A 311 -40.99 14.80 6.01
CA PRO A 311 -40.38 15.42 7.18
C PRO A 311 -40.89 14.89 8.54
N ASN A 312 -41.74 13.85 8.61
CA ASN A 312 -42.52 13.57 9.84
C ASN A 312 -42.31 12.20 10.50
N ALA A 313 -41.15 11.55 10.34
CA ALA A 313 -40.81 10.36 11.12
C ALA A 313 -39.91 10.71 12.33
N CYS A 314 -40.51 11.21 13.42
CA CYS A 314 -39.84 11.26 14.72
C CYS A 314 -39.72 9.84 15.31
N PRO A 315 -38.52 9.36 15.67
CA PRO A 315 -38.40 8.13 16.43
C PRO A 315 -38.72 8.40 17.91
N THR A 316 -39.82 7.82 18.37
CA THR A 316 -40.20 7.76 19.78
C THR A 316 -39.08 7.07 20.57
N ILE A 317 -38.47 7.81 21.50
CA ILE A 317 -37.50 7.30 22.48
C ILE A 317 -38.29 6.56 23.57
N PRO A 318 -38.12 5.24 23.76
CA PRO A 318 -38.69 4.57 24.93
C PRO A 318 -37.83 4.90 26.15
N SER A 319 -38.42 5.68 27.05
CA SER A 319 -37.89 5.93 28.40
C SER A 319 -38.37 4.82 29.34
N SER A 320 -37.50 3.86 29.66
CA SER A 320 -37.60 3.06 30.89
C SER A 320 -36.30 2.28 31.09
N LEU A 321 -35.38 2.85 31.85
CA LEU A 321 -34.24 2.13 32.40
C LEU A 321 -34.43 2.14 33.92
N GLU A 322 -35.12 1.12 34.38
CA GLU A 322 -35.29 0.75 35.79
C GLU A 322 -33.92 0.25 36.27
N VAL A 323 -33.33 0.99 37.20
CA VAL A 323 -32.04 0.67 37.83
C VAL A 323 -32.31 -0.31 38.96
N GLU A 324 -32.19 -1.60 38.67
CA GLU A 324 -32.11 -2.64 39.67
C GLU A 324 -30.63 -2.83 40.07
N SER A 325 -30.29 -2.41 41.28
CA SER A 325 -28.96 -2.57 41.85
C SER A 325 -28.80 -4.00 42.37
N THR A 326 -28.04 -4.84 41.66
CA THR A 326 -27.60 -6.14 42.17
C THR A 326 -26.23 -5.98 42.85
N GLU A 327 -26.24 -6.00 44.18
CA GLU A 327 -25.04 -6.19 45.00
C GLU A 327 -24.46 -7.59 44.75
N VAL A 328 -23.26 -7.65 44.18
CA VAL A 328 -22.46 -8.87 44.14
C VAL A 328 -21.33 -8.70 45.15
N SER A 329 -21.48 -9.42 46.27
CA SER A 329 -20.43 -9.64 47.26
C SER A 329 -19.52 -10.75 46.77
N THR A 330 -18.23 -10.48 46.59
CA THR A 330 -17.20 -11.51 46.39
C THR A 330 -16.28 -11.54 47.62
N PRO A 331 -16.15 -12.68 48.32
CA PRO A 331 -15.16 -12.83 49.37
C PRO A 331 -13.79 -13.10 48.75
N PHE A 332 -12.80 -12.30 49.16
CA PHE A 332 -11.39 -12.46 48.81
C PHE A 332 -10.73 -13.28 49.94
N ASP A 333 -10.74 -14.60 49.81
CA ASP A 333 -10.00 -15.46 50.73
C ASP A 333 -8.53 -15.54 50.31
N SER A 334 -7.70 -15.03 51.21
CA SER A 334 -6.25 -15.22 51.23
C SER A 334 -5.94 -16.62 51.73
N ALA A 335 -5.13 -17.38 50.96
CA ALA A 335 -4.47 -18.58 51.47
C ALA A 335 -3.01 -18.60 51.02
N SER A 336 -2.15 -18.50 52.02
CA SER A 336 -0.70 -18.64 52.06
C SER A 336 -0.24 -20.09 51.88
N GLY A 337 0.94 -20.28 51.29
CA GLY A 337 1.75 -21.51 51.37
C GLY A 337 2.83 -21.47 50.29
N ALA A 338 4.02 -20.93 50.53
CA ALA A 338 5.15 -21.60 51.18
C ALA A 338 5.60 -22.88 50.45
N GLU A 339 6.57 -22.75 49.54
CA GLU A 339 7.62 -23.77 49.41
C GLU A 339 8.89 -23.14 48.81
N THR A 340 9.85 -22.91 49.71
CA THR A 340 11.27 -22.68 49.45
C THR A 340 11.90 -23.93 48.85
N LYS A 341 12.62 -23.78 47.73
CA LYS A 341 13.59 -24.78 47.30
C LYS A 341 14.85 -24.11 46.77
N ASP A 342 15.87 -24.16 47.61
CA ASP A 342 17.27 -23.91 47.29
C ASP A 342 17.75 -24.85 46.19
N ILE A 343 18.38 -24.30 45.16
CA ILE A 343 19.40 -25.01 44.37
C ILE A 343 20.57 -24.04 44.21
N ALA A 344 21.68 -24.45 44.79
CA ALA A 344 22.98 -23.80 44.73
C ALA A 344 23.69 -24.06 43.39
N ASP A 345 24.54 -23.09 43.06
CA ASP A 345 25.88 -23.22 42.46
C ASP A 345 26.10 -23.68 41.01
N GLU A 346 27.21 -23.14 40.50
CA GLU A 346 27.92 -23.40 39.23
C GLU A 346 27.31 -22.76 37.97
N HIS A 347 27.98 -21.92 37.18
CA HIS A 347 29.42 -21.73 36.95
C HIS A 347 29.68 -20.33 36.36
N LEU A 348 30.79 -19.72 36.77
CA LEU A 348 31.46 -18.58 36.14
C LEU A 348 31.63 -18.77 34.63
N CYS A 349 31.26 -17.75 33.85
CA CYS A 349 31.96 -17.39 32.62
C CYS A 349 32.19 -15.88 32.61
N GLU A 350 33.41 -15.55 32.99
CA GLU A 350 34.11 -14.28 32.86
C GLU A 350 34.09 -13.83 31.39
N TRP A 351 33.44 -12.70 31.09
CA TRP A 351 33.63 -12.00 29.82
C TRP A 351 34.50 -10.78 30.09
N GLU A 352 35.76 -10.97 29.73
CA GLU A 352 36.85 -10.02 29.81
C GLU A 352 36.66 -8.87 28.83
N LYS A 353 37.20 -7.72 29.24
CA LYS A 353 37.08 -6.39 28.66
C LYS A 353 37.84 -6.28 27.34
N ASP A 354 37.17 -5.86 26.29
CA ASP A 354 37.78 -5.10 25.19
C ASP A 354 36.96 -3.84 24.91
N SER A 355 37.17 -2.83 25.76
CA SER A 355 36.71 -1.47 25.54
C SER A 355 37.75 -0.71 24.70
N ALA A 356 37.65 -0.82 23.38
CA ALA A 356 38.33 0.07 22.44
C ALA A 356 37.36 1.13 21.92
N SER A 357 37.46 2.33 22.50
CA SER A 357 37.21 3.65 21.90
C SER A 357 36.05 3.78 20.88
N LEU A 358 34.85 4.03 21.38
CA LEU A 358 33.76 4.66 20.62
C LEU A 358 34.09 6.15 20.40
N SER A 359 34.73 6.45 19.27
CA SER A 359 34.81 7.82 18.74
C SER A 359 33.46 8.19 18.12
N SER A 360 32.79 9.15 18.74
CA SER A 360 31.59 9.83 18.27
C SER A 360 31.76 10.41 16.86
N CYS A 361 31.27 9.69 15.85
CA CYS A 361 30.97 10.26 14.54
C CYS A 361 29.46 10.32 14.37
N ALA A 362 28.88 11.48 14.68
CA ALA A 362 27.53 11.82 14.26
C ALA A 362 27.49 11.91 12.72
N PRO A 363 26.57 11.21 12.02
CA PRO A 363 26.40 11.43 10.60
C PRO A 363 25.62 12.73 10.40
N THR A 364 26.36 13.81 10.14
CA THR A 364 25.77 15.02 9.57
C THR A 364 25.36 14.67 8.15
N PHE A 365 24.05 14.50 7.91
CA PHE A 365 23.48 14.50 6.56
C PHE A 365 23.72 15.88 5.95
N MET A 366 24.83 16.03 5.22
CA MET A 366 25.08 17.17 4.34
C MET A 366 24.10 17.07 3.17
N LEU A 367 22.98 17.77 3.31
CA LEU A 367 22.08 18.10 2.21
C LEU A 367 22.87 19.05 1.30
N THR A 368 23.52 18.49 0.27
CA THR A 368 24.29 19.28 -0.70
C THR A 368 23.30 19.86 -1.70
N GLU A 369 22.81 21.05 -1.39
CA GLU A 369 22.04 21.90 -2.28
C GLU A 369 23.00 22.84 -3.04
N ARG A 370 22.71 23.07 -4.34
CA ARG A 370 23.30 24.04 -5.30
C ARG A 370 24.70 23.73 -5.88
N CYS A 371 25.00 23.98 -7.15
CA CYS A 371 24.42 24.92 -8.12
C CYS A 371 24.53 24.39 -9.57
N ILE A 372 23.50 24.72 -10.36
CA ILE A 372 23.63 25.03 -11.79
C ILE A 372 24.55 26.24 -11.90
N SER A 373 25.67 26.11 -12.61
CA SER A 373 26.32 27.24 -13.27
C SER A 373 27.00 26.73 -14.53
N GLY A 374 26.49 27.16 -15.68
CA GLY A 374 27.23 27.11 -16.92
C GLY A 374 28.32 28.18 -16.92
N GLU A 375 29.42 27.84 -17.56
CA GLU A 375 30.46 28.68 -18.20
C GLU A 375 31.55 27.65 -18.56
N GLY A 376 31.92 27.41 -19.82
CA GLY A 376 32.33 28.41 -20.78
C GLY A 376 33.86 28.45 -20.84
N SER A 377 34.48 27.46 -21.50
CA SER A 377 35.86 27.58 -22.02
C SER A 377 36.06 26.47 -23.06
N GLY A 378 36.34 26.73 -24.33
CA GLY A 378 37.23 27.79 -24.82
C GLY A 378 38.59 27.16 -25.12
N PHE A 379 38.79 26.87 -26.41
CA PHE A 379 40.02 26.42 -27.08
C PHE A 379 41.33 26.94 -26.47
N LYS A 380 42.37 26.09 -26.51
CA LYS A 380 43.71 26.49 -26.94
C LYS A 380 44.48 25.28 -27.51
N ASN A 381 45.19 25.59 -28.60
CA ASN A 381 46.01 24.75 -29.46
C ASN A 381 47.09 23.93 -28.74
#